data_AF-A0A1F5BRS1-F1
#
_entry.id   AF-A0A1F5BRS1-F1
#
_cell.length_a   1.000
_cell.length_b   1.000
_cell.length_c   1.000
_cell.angle_alpha   90.00
_cell.angle_beta   90.00
_cell.angle_gamma   90.00
#
_symmetry.space_group_name_H-M   'P 1'
#
loop_
_entity.id
_entity.type
_entity.pdbx_description
1 polymer ?
#
loop_
_entity_poly.entity_id
_entity_poly.type
_entity_poly.pdbx_seq_one_letter_code
_entity_poly.pdbx_strand_id
1 'polypeptide(L)'
;MLKTSTTVLFIGMLFAALYSLAIIVSPQTFANSTLEARAETKLENIQDQGAAEAIVVQTRHMGVFALTTSIAMLFVLFIGFKKGQKWAWWAFLFVGGIAWLYGLVMQISEGDMMNLVGHVIGTALWLIGILLPIKAFFPKKA
;
A
#
# COMPACT_ATOMS: atom_id res chain seq x y z
N MET A 1 24.34 -1.21 -3.45
CA MET A 1 23.05 -0.55 -3.16
C MET A 1 21.86 -1.28 -3.78
N LEU A 2 21.91 -1.72 -5.05
CA LEU A 2 20.77 -2.40 -5.70
C LEU A 2 20.29 -3.66 -4.95
N LYS A 3 21.21 -4.52 -4.48
CA LYS A 3 20.84 -5.70 -3.66
C LYS A 3 20.07 -5.30 -2.40
N THR A 4 20.61 -4.37 -1.61
CA THR A 4 19.96 -3.85 -0.39
C THR A 4 18.58 -3.27 -0.68
N SER A 5 18.47 -2.44 -1.71
CA SER A 5 17.19 -1.86 -2.16
C SER A 5 16.19 -2.93 -2.59
N THR A 6 16.64 -3.97 -3.32
CA THR A 6 15.79 -5.10 -3.71
C THR A 6 15.28 -5.85 -2.47
N THR A 7 16.12 -6.06 -1.45
CA THR A 7 15.71 -6.67 -0.17
C THR A 7 14.70 -5.80 0.56
N VAL A 8 14.91 -4.49 0.65
CA VAL A 8 13.96 -3.57 1.30
C VAL A 8 12.62 -3.57 0.57
N LEU A 9 12.61 -3.48 -0.77
CA LEU A 9 11.36 -3.57 -1.54
C LEU A 9 10.70 -4.92 -1.40
N PHE A 10 11.46 -6.02 -1.33
CA PHE A 10 10.88 -7.35 -1.08
C PHE A 10 10.16 -7.39 0.28
N ILE A 11 10.79 -6.87 1.35
CA ILE A 11 10.15 -6.74 2.67
C ILE A 11 8.91 -5.85 2.57
N GLY A 12 9.00 -4.71 1.87
CA GLY A 12 7.87 -3.82 1.59
C GLY A 12 6.72 -4.54 0.86
N MET A 13 7.02 -5.42 -0.09
CA MET A 13 6.00 -6.19 -0.80
C MET A 13 5.35 -7.25 0.09
N LEU A 14 6.12 -7.90 0.96
CA LEU A 14 5.56 -8.84 1.94
C LEU A 14 4.64 -8.10 2.93
N PHE A 15 5.07 -6.94 3.41
CA PHE A 15 4.23 -6.08 4.24
C PHE A 15 2.94 -5.68 3.51
N ALA A 16 3.03 -5.23 2.25
CA ALA A 16 1.88 -4.86 1.43
C ALA A 16 0.88 -6.02 1.28
N ALA A 17 1.38 -7.22 0.99
CA ALA A 17 0.56 -8.41 0.84
C ALA A 17 -0.14 -8.79 2.17
N LEU A 18 0.59 -8.76 3.29
CA LEU A 18 0.03 -9.04 4.62
C LEU A 18 -1.01 -8.01 5.04
N TYR A 19 -0.74 -6.71 4.81
CA TYR A 19 -1.69 -5.64 5.07
C TYR A 19 -2.96 -5.80 4.22
N SER A 20 -2.81 -6.14 2.94
CA SER A 20 -3.93 -6.43 2.03
C SER A 20 -4.76 -7.63 2.52
N LEU A 21 -4.11 -8.70 2.96
CA LEU A 21 -4.78 -9.88 3.52
C LEU A 21 -5.54 -9.55 4.81
N ALA A 22 -4.99 -8.70 5.68
CA ALA A 22 -5.68 -8.24 6.87
C ALA A 22 -6.99 -7.51 6.52
N ILE A 23 -6.98 -6.66 5.49
CA ILE A 23 -8.18 -5.98 4.98
C ILE A 23 -9.21 -7.00 4.44
N ILE A 24 -8.76 -8.02 3.71
CA ILE A 24 -9.66 -9.03 3.12
C ILE A 24 -10.35 -9.89 4.18
N VAL A 25 -9.58 -10.31 5.18
CA VAL A 25 -10.03 -11.23 6.25
C VAL A 25 -10.82 -10.50 7.32
N SER A 26 -10.50 -9.22 7.58
CA SER A 26 -11.14 -8.42 8.63
C SER A 26 -11.68 -7.06 8.13
N PRO A 27 -12.47 -7.01 7.05
CA PRO A 27 -12.88 -5.74 6.44
C PRO A 27 -13.71 -4.86 7.37
N GLN A 28 -14.44 -5.45 8.32
CA GLN A 28 -15.22 -4.70 9.32
C GLN A 28 -14.32 -3.86 10.24
N THR A 29 -13.13 -4.36 10.60
CA THR A 29 -12.18 -3.62 11.45
C THR A 29 -11.71 -2.36 10.75
N PHE A 30 -11.34 -2.48 9.47
CA PHE A 30 -10.90 -1.36 8.65
C PHE A 30 -12.03 -0.38 8.37
N ALA A 31 -13.22 -0.87 8.02
CA ALA A 31 -14.41 -0.06 7.80
C ALA A 31 -14.83 0.72 9.05
N ASN A 32 -14.82 0.08 10.23
CA ASN A 32 -15.14 0.76 11.49
C ASN A 32 -14.11 1.85 11.82
N SER A 33 -12.82 1.61 11.61
CA SER A 33 -11.79 2.64 11.84
C SER A 33 -12.06 3.90 11.00
N THR A 34 -12.37 3.72 9.73
CA THR A 34 -12.69 4.82 8.82
C THR A 34 -14.01 5.50 9.19
N LEU A 35 -15.04 4.75 9.62
CA LEU A 35 -16.32 5.31 10.06
C LEU A 35 -16.20 6.08 11.38
N GLU A 36 -15.39 5.59 12.33
CA GLU A 36 -15.10 6.30 13.58
C GLU A 36 -14.39 7.62 13.27
N ALA A 37 -13.41 7.59 12.36
CA ALA A 37 -12.64 8.77 11.98
C ALA A 37 -13.44 9.81 11.20
N ARG A 38 -14.30 9.37 10.25
CA ARG A 38 -15.02 10.28 9.34
C ARG A 38 -16.43 10.68 9.79
N ALA A 39 -17.08 9.84 10.59
CA ALA A 39 -18.50 9.96 10.88
C ALA A 39 -18.84 9.69 12.34
N GLU A 40 -17.84 9.52 13.21
CA GLU A 40 -17.99 9.26 14.65
C GLU A 40 -18.97 8.10 14.94
N THR A 41 -18.98 7.10 14.07
CA THR A 41 -19.93 5.99 14.11
C THR A 41 -19.27 4.65 13.80
N LYS A 42 -20.07 3.57 13.87
CA LYS A 42 -19.68 2.20 13.56
C LYS A 42 -20.71 1.57 12.64
N LEU A 43 -20.31 0.49 11.97
CA LEU A 43 -21.19 -0.31 11.12
C LEU A 43 -22.48 -0.73 11.86
N GLU A 44 -22.39 -1.08 13.14
CA GLU A 44 -23.54 -1.53 13.96
C GLU A 44 -24.59 -0.43 14.20
N ASN A 45 -24.20 0.85 14.09
CA ASN A 45 -25.09 1.99 14.30
C ASN A 45 -25.75 2.48 13.00
N ILE A 46 -25.40 1.88 11.86
CA ILE A 46 -26.01 2.22 10.56
C ILE A 46 -27.37 1.52 10.48
N GLN A 47 -28.44 2.33 10.37
CA GLN A 47 -29.81 1.80 10.30
C GLN A 47 -30.05 0.98 9.02
N ASP A 48 -29.53 1.44 7.88
CA ASP A 48 -29.60 0.72 6.61
C ASP A 48 -28.57 -0.42 6.58
N GLN A 49 -29.05 -1.64 6.79
CA GLN A 49 -28.21 -2.84 6.78
C GLN A 49 -27.57 -3.09 5.41
N GLY A 50 -28.26 -2.74 4.30
CA GLY A 50 -27.71 -2.88 2.96
C GLY A 50 -26.54 -1.93 2.72
N ALA A 51 -26.63 -0.69 3.24
CA ALA A 51 -25.53 0.26 3.20
C ALA A 51 -24.33 -0.20 4.04
N ALA A 52 -24.56 -0.73 5.25
CA ALA A 52 -23.52 -1.27 6.11
C ALA A 52 -22.78 -2.45 5.45
N GLU A 53 -23.52 -3.40 4.87
CA GLU A 53 -22.94 -4.53 4.13
C GLU A 53 -22.15 -4.07 2.91
N ALA A 54 -22.66 -3.08 2.16
CA ALA A 54 -21.95 -2.54 1.00
C ALA A 54 -20.59 -1.94 1.38
N ILE A 55 -20.48 -1.24 2.52
CA ILE A 55 -19.19 -0.70 3.01
C ILE A 55 -18.21 -1.83 3.32
N VAL A 56 -18.66 -2.90 3.97
CA VAL A 56 -17.83 -4.07 4.28
C VAL A 56 -17.33 -4.73 2.99
N VAL A 57 -18.21 -4.92 2.02
CA VAL A 57 -17.88 -5.51 0.72
C VAL A 57 -16.89 -4.63 -0.04
N GLN A 58 -17.09 -3.32 -0.07
CA GLN A 58 -16.17 -2.38 -0.74
C GLN A 58 -14.78 -2.38 -0.09
N THR A 59 -14.73 -2.40 1.25
CA THR A 59 -13.48 -2.49 2.00
C THR A 59 -12.71 -3.77 1.66
N ARG A 60 -13.42 -4.90 1.57
CA ARG A 60 -12.81 -6.17 1.14
C ARG A 60 -12.26 -6.09 -0.29
N HIS A 61 -13.00 -5.48 -1.23
CA HIS A 61 -12.53 -5.30 -2.60
C HIS A 61 -11.26 -4.45 -2.69
N MET A 62 -11.14 -3.41 -1.88
CA MET A 62 -9.89 -2.63 -1.78
C MET A 62 -8.71 -3.52 -1.36
N GLY A 63 -8.91 -4.40 -0.38
CA GLY A 63 -7.91 -5.39 0.02
C GLY A 63 -7.52 -6.33 -1.13
N VAL A 64 -8.48 -6.79 -1.94
CA VAL A 64 -8.22 -7.63 -3.12
C VAL A 64 -7.42 -6.87 -4.19
N PHE A 65 -7.76 -5.61 -4.46
CA PHE A 65 -6.99 -4.77 -5.39
C PHE A 65 -5.56 -4.52 -4.91
N ALA A 66 -5.37 -4.28 -3.61
CA ALA A 66 -4.06 -4.12 -3.02
C ALA A 66 -3.23 -5.42 -3.09
N LEU A 67 -3.86 -6.58 -2.85
CA LEU A 67 -3.19 -7.88 -2.94
C LEU A 67 -2.77 -8.21 -4.37
N THR A 68 -3.67 -8.04 -5.33
CA THR A 68 -3.38 -8.29 -6.76
C THR A 68 -2.27 -7.38 -7.27
N THR A 69 -2.31 -6.10 -6.91
CA THR A 69 -1.23 -5.13 -7.19
C THR A 69 0.09 -5.59 -6.55
N SER A 70 0.05 -6.07 -5.32
CA SER A 70 1.24 -6.55 -4.62
C SER A 70 1.88 -7.76 -5.31
N ILE A 71 1.06 -8.70 -5.76
CA ILE A 71 1.52 -9.87 -6.53
C ILE A 71 2.15 -9.42 -7.86
N ALA A 72 1.50 -8.52 -8.59
CA ALA A 72 2.05 -7.98 -9.84
C ALA A 72 3.41 -7.28 -9.63
N MET A 73 3.54 -6.49 -8.57
CA MET A 73 4.78 -5.78 -8.26
C MET A 73 5.90 -6.71 -7.76
N LEU A 74 5.59 -7.86 -7.18
CA LEU A 74 6.60 -8.91 -6.93
C LEU A 74 7.22 -9.42 -8.25
N PHE A 75 6.42 -9.63 -9.29
CA PHE A 75 6.96 -9.98 -10.61
C PHE A 75 7.85 -8.85 -11.17
N VAL A 76 7.41 -7.59 -11.06
CA VAL A 76 8.22 -6.43 -11.48
C VAL A 76 9.55 -6.37 -10.72
N LEU A 77 9.53 -6.64 -9.41
CA LEU A 77 10.73 -6.69 -8.57
C LEU A 77 11.76 -7.70 -9.12
N PHE A 78 11.30 -8.93 -9.38
CA PHE A 78 12.20 -10.03 -9.76
C PHE A 78 12.54 -10.08 -11.25
N ILE A 79 11.68 -9.57 -12.14
CA ILE A 79 11.92 -9.58 -13.58
C ILE A 79 12.80 -8.40 -13.99
N GLY A 80 12.47 -7.19 -13.51
CA GLY A 80 13.09 -5.95 -13.98
C GLY A 80 13.93 -5.24 -12.92
N PHE A 81 13.38 -5.02 -11.73
CA PHE A 81 14.03 -4.15 -10.74
C PHE A 81 15.37 -4.70 -10.26
N LYS A 82 15.43 -6.00 -9.90
CA LYS A 82 16.68 -6.64 -9.46
C LYS A 82 17.79 -6.61 -10.52
N LYS A 83 17.42 -6.41 -11.79
CA LYS A 83 18.33 -6.31 -12.95
C LYS A 83 18.69 -4.87 -13.31
N GLY A 84 18.23 -3.88 -12.54
CA GLY A 84 18.52 -2.46 -12.80
C GLY A 84 17.76 -1.88 -14.00
N GLN A 85 16.66 -2.51 -14.43
CA GLN A 85 15.90 -2.02 -15.59
C GLN A 85 15.06 -0.79 -15.24
N LYS A 86 15.29 0.33 -15.93
CA LYS A 86 14.66 1.64 -15.64
C LYS A 86 13.13 1.60 -15.59
N TRP A 87 12.47 0.85 -16.47
CA TRP A 87 11.00 0.74 -16.49
C TRP A 87 10.45 0.18 -15.18
N ALA A 88 11.17 -0.75 -14.54
CA ALA A 88 10.74 -1.36 -13.28
C ALA A 88 10.88 -0.37 -12.12
N TRP A 89 11.90 0.48 -12.14
CA TRP A 89 12.01 1.58 -11.17
C TRP A 89 10.84 2.55 -11.30
N TRP A 90 10.48 2.95 -12.52
CA TRP A 90 9.31 3.80 -12.77
C TRP A 90 8.00 3.13 -12.37
N ALA A 91 7.83 1.84 -12.62
CA ALA A 91 6.67 1.08 -12.15
C ALA A 91 6.55 1.14 -10.62
N PHE A 92 7.65 0.94 -9.89
CA PHE A 92 7.67 1.08 -8.43
C PHE A 92 7.37 2.51 -7.98
N LEU A 93 7.88 3.53 -8.68
CA LEU A 93 7.60 4.93 -8.35
C LEU A 93 6.09 5.23 -8.48
N PHE A 94 5.47 4.91 -9.62
CA PHE A 94 4.07 5.27 -9.86
C PHE A 94 3.12 4.44 -9.00
N VAL A 95 3.27 3.11 -9.01
CA VAL A 95 2.38 2.22 -8.26
C VAL A 95 2.55 2.45 -6.76
N GLY A 96 3.78 2.53 -6.27
CA GLY A 96 4.03 2.79 -4.85
C GLY A 96 3.66 4.22 -4.43
N GLY A 97 3.81 5.22 -5.31
CA GLY A 97 3.37 6.57 -5.03
C GLY A 97 1.86 6.67 -4.86
N ILE A 98 1.09 6.03 -5.76
CA ILE A 98 -0.37 5.98 -5.65
C ILE A 98 -0.81 5.15 -4.44
N ALA A 99 -0.19 3.99 -4.20
CA ALA A 99 -0.60 3.13 -3.08
C ALA A 99 -0.26 3.75 -1.72
N TRP A 100 0.95 4.30 -1.57
CA TRP A 100 1.48 4.71 -0.26
C TRP A 100 1.34 6.19 0.01
N LEU A 101 1.71 7.09 -0.92
CA LEU A 101 1.66 8.53 -0.66
C LEU A 101 0.24 9.07 -0.68
N TYR A 102 -0.55 8.71 -1.69
CA TYR A 102 -1.96 9.11 -1.71
C TYR A 102 -2.71 8.51 -0.51
N GLY A 103 -2.50 7.22 -0.23
CA GLY A 103 -3.07 6.58 0.96
C GLY A 103 -2.67 7.29 2.26
N LEU A 104 -1.39 7.62 2.43
CA LEU A 104 -0.89 8.36 3.60
C LEU A 104 -1.58 9.73 3.76
N VAL A 105 -1.69 10.50 2.67
CA VAL A 105 -2.37 11.82 2.70
C VAL A 105 -3.82 11.67 3.09
N MET A 106 -4.52 10.66 2.56
CA MET A 106 -5.91 10.40 2.91
C MET A 106 -6.06 10.04 4.39
N GLN A 107 -5.23 9.15 4.93
CA GLN A 107 -5.33 8.77 6.34
C GLN A 107 -5.02 9.92 7.30
N ILE A 108 -4.10 10.82 6.93
CA ILE A 108 -3.85 12.06 7.68
C ILE A 108 -5.07 12.98 7.64
N SER A 109 -5.66 13.17 6.46
CA SER A 109 -6.86 13.99 6.29
C SER A 109 -8.08 13.45 7.03
N GLU A 110 -8.16 12.13 7.19
CA GLU A 110 -9.29 11.44 7.79
C GLU A 110 -9.17 11.33 9.31
N GLY A 111 -7.97 11.42 9.86
CA GLY A 111 -7.72 11.18 11.28
C GLY A 111 -7.75 9.69 11.66
N ASP A 112 -7.75 8.78 10.68
CA ASP A 112 -7.77 7.33 10.89
C ASP A 112 -6.39 6.83 11.31
N MET A 113 -6.11 6.89 12.62
CA MET A 113 -4.80 6.58 13.19
C MET A 113 -4.38 5.11 12.97
N MET A 114 -5.34 4.18 12.95
CA MET A 114 -5.04 2.77 12.73
C MET A 114 -4.49 2.56 11.32
N ASN A 115 -5.18 3.09 10.31
CA ASN A 115 -4.75 2.97 8.93
C ASN A 115 -3.52 3.83 8.62
N LEU A 116 -3.36 4.96 9.29
CA LEU A 116 -2.19 5.83 9.17
C LEU A 116 -0.88 5.09 9.46
N VAL A 117 -0.82 4.32 10.54
CA VAL A 117 0.40 3.59 10.94
C VAL A 117 0.86 2.63 9.83
N GLY A 118 -0.09 1.90 9.23
CA GLY A 118 0.20 0.99 8.12
C GLY A 118 0.78 1.73 6.90
N HIS A 119 0.20 2.88 6.55
CA HIS A 119 0.65 3.69 5.43
C HIS A 119 2.01 4.36 5.68
N VAL A 120 2.32 4.76 6.93
CA VAL A 120 3.64 5.29 7.30
C VAL A 120 4.72 4.22 7.10
N ILE A 121 4.50 3.00 7.59
CA ILE A 121 5.45 1.89 7.44
C ILE A 121 5.64 1.56 5.96
N GLY A 122 4.56 1.41 5.20
CA GLY A 122 4.61 1.12 3.77
C GLY A 122 5.34 2.20 2.98
N THR A 123 5.04 3.48 3.25
CA THR A 123 5.72 4.63 2.64
C THR A 123 7.21 4.63 2.91
N ALA A 124 7.62 4.38 4.16
CA ALA A 124 9.04 4.35 4.54
C ALA A 124 9.80 3.24 3.80
N LEU A 125 9.27 2.01 3.81
CA LEU A 125 9.87 0.88 3.10
C LEU A 125 9.97 1.14 1.59
N TRP A 126 8.90 1.69 1.00
CA TRP A 126 8.88 2.04 -0.42
C TRP A 126 9.91 3.13 -0.76
N LEU A 127 9.93 4.26 -0.04
CA LEU A 127 10.87 5.36 -0.27
C LEU A 127 12.33 4.91 -0.17
N ILE A 128 12.67 4.17 0.89
CA ILE A 128 14.01 3.61 1.06
C ILE A 128 14.34 2.69 -0.11
N GLY A 129 13.40 1.82 -0.48
CA GLY A 129 13.53 0.89 -1.58
C GLY A 129 13.81 1.56 -2.92
N ILE A 130 13.13 2.65 -3.26
CA ILE A 130 13.27 3.32 -4.56
C ILE A 130 14.39 4.36 -4.61
N LEU A 131 14.71 5.02 -3.49
CA LEU A 131 15.71 6.11 -3.45
C LEU A 131 17.13 5.58 -3.33
N LEU A 132 17.35 4.52 -2.54
CA LEU A 132 18.70 3.93 -2.36
C LEU A 132 19.42 3.54 -3.66
N PRO A 133 18.77 2.93 -4.67
CA PRO A 133 19.44 2.49 -5.89
C PRO A 133 19.41 3.56 -6.99
N ILE A 134 19.01 4.81 -6.75
CA ILE A 134 18.75 5.78 -7.83
C ILE A 134 19.95 5.95 -8.78
N LYS A 135 21.18 5.95 -8.25
CA LYS A 135 22.42 6.03 -9.04
C LYS A 135 22.68 4.78 -9.89
N ALA A 136 22.15 3.63 -9.50
CA ALA A 136 22.26 2.39 -10.27
C ALA A 136 21.31 2.37 -11.47
N PHE A 137 20.13 2.99 -11.34
CA PHE A 137 19.17 3.11 -12.45
C PHE A 137 19.46 4.30 -13.36
N PHE A 138 19.98 5.40 -12.78
CA PHE A 138 20.27 6.65 -13.48
C PHE A 138 21.70 7.11 -13.17
N PRO A 139 22.72 6.44 -13.74
CA PRO A 139 24.10 6.91 -13.61
C PRO A 139 24.20 8.32 -14.21
N LYS A 140 24.93 9.22 -13.53
CA LYS A 140 25.27 10.52 -14.12
C LYS A 140 25.99 10.25 -15.45
N LYS A 141 25.61 10.97 -16.50
CA LYS A 141 26.40 10.97 -17.75
C LYS A 141 27.83 11.38 -17.38
N ALA A 142 28.80 10.60 -17.84
CA ALA A 142 30.22 10.91 -17.72
C ALA A 142 30.53 12.22 -18.45
#